data_AF-A0A1X0QI93-F1
#
_entry.id   AF-A0A1X0QI93-F1
#
_cell.length_a   1.000
_cell.length_b   1.000
_cell.length_c   1.000
_cell.angle_alpha   90.00
_cell.angle_beta   90.00
_cell.angle_gamma   90.00
#
_symmetry.space_group_name_H-M   'P 1'
#
loop_
_entity.id
_entity.type
_entity.pdbx_description
1 polymer ?
#
loop_
_entity_poly.entity_id
_entity_poly.type
_entity_poly.pdbx_seq_one_letter_code
_entity_poly.pdbx_strand_id
1 'polypeptide(L)'
;MSSIMIPEIFKIISIEDNIDSMLRLLRQHVFPGSHYQNHREKLETIKYSNYKSIKTYLNKFNEYLENANMCLTEDILILNREAFDLFFFGLQTHHKKMIRVQNCRNIDVVITIIEGLESTNEQESFKDTKRFKSIDYLTLNENLIIFPNMVIRKISLTLNLANTINGVVTLQKIALN
;
A
#
# COMPACT_ATOMS: atom_id res chain seq x y z
N MET A 1 -3.38 7.92 -19.45
CA MET A 1 -2.01 7.37 -19.35
C MET A 1 -1.73 6.70 -20.68
N SER A 2 -0.76 7.20 -21.42
CA SER A 2 -0.24 6.54 -22.62
C SER A 2 0.50 5.27 -22.19
N SER A 3 0.07 4.12 -22.70
CA SER A 3 0.78 2.85 -22.49
C SER A 3 2.03 2.86 -23.36
N ILE A 4 3.21 2.90 -22.75
CA ILE A 4 4.46 2.71 -23.47
C ILE A 4 4.48 1.25 -23.96
N MET A 5 4.72 1.05 -25.24
CA MET A 5 4.78 -0.30 -25.82
C MET A 5 6.12 -0.96 -25.46
N ILE A 6 6.14 -2.28 -25.28
CA ILE A 6 7.36 -3.04 -24.92
C ILE A 6 8.59 -2.68 -25.79
N PRO A 7 8.48 -2.52 -27.13
CA PRO A 7 9.62 -2.10 -27.95
C PRO A 7 10.16 -0.71 -27.65
N GLU A 8 9.33 0.21 -27.15
CA GLU A 8 9.74 1.56 -26.77
C GLU A 8 10.50 1.55 -25.44
N ILE A 9 10.13 0.66 -24.51
CA ILE A 9 10.88 0.43 -23.26
C ILE A 9 12.32 0.03 -23.58
N PHE A 10 12.51 -0.94 -24.49
CA PHE A 10 13.86 -1.38 -24.88
C PHE A 10 14.69 -0.27 -25.50
N LYS A 11 14.10 0.56 -26.37
CA LYS A 11 14.79 1.72 -26.96
C LYS A 11 15.23 2.75 -25.91
N ILE A 12 14.41 2.95 -24.88
CA ILE A 12 14.69 3.89 -23.80
C ILE A 12 15.88 3.36 -22.98
N ILE A 13 15.82 2.11 -22.52
CA ILE A 13 16.84 1.57 -21.60
C ILE A 13 18.14 1.12 -22.29
N SER A 14 18.14 0.85 -23.59
CA SER A 14 19.34 0.38 -24.32
C SER A 14 20.48 1.40 -24.42
N ILE A 15 20.25 2.62 -23.94
CA ILE A 15 21.23 3.72 -23.95
C ILE A 15 22.18 3.64 -22.74
N GLU A 16 21.75 2.95 -21.68
CA GLU A 16 22.49 2.86 -20.42
C GLU A 16 23.15 1.49 -20.27
N ASP A 17 24.37 1.43 -19.74
CA ASP A 17 25.13 0.17 -19.62
C ASP A 17 24.91 -0.55 -18.28
N ASN A 18 24.27 0.10 -17.30
CA ASN A 18 24.01 -0.43 -15.96
C ASN A 18 22.51 -0.53 -15.66
N ILE A 19 22.10 -1.61 -15.00
CA ILE A 19 20.72 -1.91 -14.62
C ILE A 19 20.10 -0.78 -13.79
N ASP A 20 20.81 -0.21 -12.82
CA ASP A 20 20.24 0.87 -11.99
C ASP A 20 19.98 2.14 -12.80
N SER A 21 20.83 2.41 -13.80
CA SER A 21 20.67 3.56 -14.70
C SER A 21 19.52 3.33 -15.68
N MET A 22 19.38 2.12 -16.21
CA MET A 22 18.22 1.69 -16.99
C MET A 22 16.91 1.85 -16.21
N LEU A 23 16.87 1.40 -14.95
CA LEU A 23 15.70 1.50 -14.08
C LEU A 23 15.35 2.96 -13.77
N ARG A 24 16.36 3.79 -13.47
CA ARG A 24 16.16 5.23 -13.26
C ARG A 24 15.59 5.92 -14.49
N LEU A 25 16.13 5.63 -15.66
CA LEU A 25 15.69 6.22 -16.93
C LEU A 25 14.27 5.78 -17.28
N LEU A 26 13.97 4.49 -17.16
CA LEU A 26 12.62 3.96 -17.38
C LEU A 26 11.61 4.61 -16.43
N ARG A 27 11.97 4.74 -15.16
CA ARG A 27 11.14 5.39 -14.16
C ARG A 27 10.87 6.85 -14.50
N GLN A 28 11.88 7.62 -14.94
CA GLN A 28 11.69 9.01 -15.38
C GLN A 28 10.74 9.14 -16.57
N HIS A 29 10.72 8.15 -17.46
CA HIS A 29 9.82 8.12 -18.61
C HIS A 29 8.39 7.69 -18.26
N VAL A 30 8.22 6.67 -17.42
CA VAL A 30 6.90 6.12 -17.05
C VAL A 30 6.23 6.99 -15.99
N PHE A 31 7.01 7.51 -15.04
CA PHE A 31 6.58 8.32 -13.90
C PHE A 31 7.35 9.65 -13.88
N PRO A 32 7.16 10.52 -14.88
CA PRO A 32 7.78 11.83 -14.87
C PRO A 32 7.26 12.65 -13.67
N GLY A 33 8.13 13.49 -13.11
CA GLY A 33 7.78 14.34 -11.96
C GLY A 33 6.55 15.22 -12.19
N SER A 34 6.27 15.60 -13.43
CA SER A 34 5.05 16.35 -13.82
C SER A 34 3.75 15.61 -13.52
N HIS A 35 3.76 14.28 -13.40
CA HIS A 35 2.58 13.49 -13.04
C HIS A 35 2.33 13.40 -11.54
N TYR A 36 3.29 13.82 -10.71
CA TYR A 36 3.21 13.69 -9.25
C TYR A 36 1.90 14.27 -8.70
N GLN A 37 1.53 15.48 -9.12
CA GLN A 37 0.33 16.16 -8.62
C GLN A 37 -0.95 15.35 -8.85
N ASN A 38 -1.10 14.75 -10.04
CA ASN A 38 -2.24 13.89 -10.36
C ASN A 38 -2.25 12.63 -9.48
N HIS A 39 -1.10 12.01 -9.23
CA HIS A 39 -1.01 10.87 -8.33
C HIS A 39 -1.29 11.25 -6.87
N ARG A 40 -0.83 12.43 -6.42
CA ARG A 40 -1.11 12.97 -5.09
C ARG A 40 -2.60 13.25 -4.89
N GLU A 41 -3.27 13.84 -5.86
CA GLU A 41 -4.72 14.09 -5.80
C GLU A 41 -5.52 12.80 -5.60
N LYS A 42 -5.09 11.68 -6.17
CA LYS A 42 -5.72 10.37 -5.93
C LYS A 42 -5.57 9.91 -4.48
N LEU A 43 -4.44 10.18 -3.82
CA LEU A 43 -4.25 9.91 -2.40
C LEU A 43 -5.12 10.81 -1.51
N GLU A 44 -5.34 12.05 -1.91
CA GLU A 44 -6.15 13.00 -1.13
C GLU A 44 -7.66 12.76 -1.29
N THR A 45 -8.07 12.18 -2.43
CA THR A 45 -9.48 11.96 -2.78
C THR A 45 -9.97 10.54 -2.53
N ILE A 46 -9.08 9.57 -2.30
CA ILE A 46 -9.46 8.20 -1.96
C ILE A 46 -10.26 8.18 -0.66
N LYS A 47 -11.39 7.46 -0.66
CA LYS A 47 -12.27 7.33 0.51
C LYS A 47 -12.52 5.87 0.81
N TYR A 48 -12.35 5.50 2.08
CA TYR A 48 -12.64 4.15 2.57
C TYR A 48 -14.06 3.69 2.24
N SER A 49 -15.04 4.60 2.23
CA SER A 49 -16.45 4.29 1.88
C SER A 49 -16.65 3.67 0.50
N ASN A 50 -15.67 3.80 -0.41
CA ASN A 50 -15.73 3.24 -1.76
C ASN A 50 -15.27 1.77 -1.80
N TYR A 51 -14.86 1.20 -0.67
CA TYR A 51 -14.28 -0.13 -0.58
C TYR A 51 -15.05 -0.99 0.43
N LYS A 52 -15.05 -2.30 0.19
CA LYS A 52 -15.79 -3.27 1.01
C LYS A 52 -15.13 -3.53 2.37
N SER A 53 -13.81 -3.38 2.46
CA SER A 53 -13.06 -3.66 3.69
C SER A 53 -11.87 -2.73 3.81
N ILE A 54 -11.37 -2.57 5.04
CA ILE A 54 -10.19 -1.74 5.30
C ILE A 54 -8.93 -2.28 4.60
N LYS A 55 -8.81 -3.59 4.42
CA LYS A 55 -7.72 -4.21 3.64
C LYS A 55 -7.74 -3.80 2.18
N THR A 56 -8.93 -3.81 1.55
CA THR A 56 -9.07 -3.41 0.14
C THR A 56 -8.75 -1.92 -0.04
N TYR A 57 -9.20 -1.09 0.90
CA TYR A 57 -8.84 0.32 0.93
C TYR A 57 -7.33 0.52 1.08
N LEU A 58 -6.68 -0.16 2.02
CA LEU A 58 -5.23 -0.09 2.23
C LEU A 58 -4.45 -0.49 0.97
N ASN A 59 -4.83 -1.59 0.31
CA ASN A 59 -4.15 -2.02 -0.90
C ASN A 59 -4.21 -0.94 -1.99
N LYS A 60 -5.38 -0.32 -2.17
CA LYS A 60 -5.53 0.75 -3.16
C LYS A 60 -4.80 2.03 -2.76
N PHE A 61 -4.80 2.36 -1.48
CA PHE A 61 -4.01 3.46 -0.94
C PHE A 61 -2.51 3.25 -1.21
N ASN A 62 -1.97 2.07 -0.92
CA ASN A 62 -0.57 1.74 -1.16
C ASN A 62 -0.21 1.80 -2.64
N GLU A 63 -1.08 1.33 -3.53
CA GLU A 63 -0.88 1.46 -4.98
C GLU A 63 -0.78 2.94 -5.40
N TYR A 64 -1.63 3.82 -4.87
CA TYR A 64 -1.53 5.26 -5.16
C TYR A 64 -0.27 5.89 -4.53
N LEU A 65 0.12 5.45 -3.34
CA LEU A 65 1.32 5.92 -2.65
C LEU A 65 2.58 5.56 -3.43
N GLU A 66 2.68 4.32 -3.88
CA GLU A 66 3.78 3.84 -4.72
C GLU A 66 3.86 4.63 -6.02
N ASN A 67 2.74 4.82 -6.73
CA ASN A 67 2.72 5.60 -7.96
C ASN A 67 3.15 7.07 -7.75
N ALA A 68 2.72 7.70 -6.66
CA ALA A 68 3.15 9.06 -6.33
C ALA A 68 4.65 9.11 -6.03
N ASN A 69 5.15 8.17 -5.22
CA ASN A 69 6.56 8.07 -4.87
C ASN A 69 7.47 7.74 -6.07
N MET A 70 6.97 7.00 -7.06
CA MET A 70 7.71 6.78 -8.31
C MET A 70 7.99 8.08 -9.06
N CYS A 71 7.21 9.15 -8.87
CA CYS A 71 7.45 10.45 -9.48
C CYS A 71 8.48 11.32 -8.74
N LEU A 72 8.94 10.89 -7.55
CA LEU A 72 9.66 11.73 -6.58
C LEU A 72 11.08 11.23 -6.28
N THR A 73 12.06 12.11 -6.15
CA THR A 73 13.41 11.70 -5.71
C THR A 73 13.40 11.16 -4.27
N GLU A 74 14.40 10.36 -3.91
CA GLU A 74 14.44 9.62 -2.63
C GLU A 74 14.36 10.52 -1.39
N ASP A 75 14.81 11.77 -1.51
CA ASP A 75 14.83 12.80 -0.47
C ASP A 75 13.45 13.40 -0.17
N ILE A 76 12.49 13.29 -1.10
CA ILE A 76 11.18 13.93 -0.99
C ILE A 76 10.03 12.92 -1.02
N LEU A 77 10.30 11.63 -0.80
CA LEU A 77 9.28 10.58 -0.76
C LEU A 77 8.24 10.85 0.34
N ILE A 78 6.98 10.51 0.03
CA ILE A 78 5.91 10.47 1.01
C ILE A 78 6.12 9.24 1.89
N LEU A 79 6.47 9.47 3.16
CA LEU A 79 6.81 8.42 4.12
C LEU A 79 6.04 8.58 5.43
N ASN A 80 5.91 7.46 6.15
CA ASN A 80 5.49 7.38 7.55
C ASN A 80 4.34 8.32 7.93
N ARG A 81 4.66 9.50 8.48
CA ARG A 81 3.71 10.48 9.00
C ARG A 81 2.82 11.07 7.91
N GLU A 82 3.39 11.49 6.78
CA GLU A 82 2.58 12.06 5.69
C GLU A 82 1.69 10.98 5.07
N ALA A 83 2.23 9.78 4.87
CA ALA A 83 1.45 8.63 4.42
C ALA A 83 0.29 8.31 5.38
N PHE A 84 0.54 8.35 6.69
CA PHE A 84 -0.50 8.16 7.69
C PHE A 84 -1.57 9.26 7.62
N ASP A 85 -1.17 10.53 7.51
CA ASP A 85 -2.11 11.65 7.46
C ASP A 85 -3.02 11.55 6.22
N LEU A 86 -2.47 11.19 5.06
CA LEU A 86 -3.21 10.92 3.83
C LEU A 86 -4.16 9.72 3.98
N PHE A 87 -3.66 8.60 4.52
CA PHE A 87 -4.48 7.40 4.78
C PHE A 87 -5.64 7.72 5.72
N PHE A 88 -5.36 8.44 6.80
CA PHE A 88 -6.32 8.85 7.81
C PHE A 88 -7.38 9.78 7.22
N PHE A 89 -7.01 10.68 6.29
CA PHE A 89 -7.95 11.60 5.67
C PHE A 89 -9.09 10.89 4.92
N GLY A 90 -8.79 9.77 4.24
CA GLY A 90 -9.80 8.98 3.52
C GLY A 90 -10.71 8.11 4.41
N LEU A 91 -10.42 7.99 5.71
CA LEU A 91 -11.25 7.20 6.64
C LEU A 91 -12.59 7.87 6.98
N GLN A 92 -13.56 7.05 7.40
CA GLN A 92 -14.85 7.52 7.91
C GLN A 92 -14.72 8.19 9.29
N THR A 93 -15.67 9.08 9.61
CA THR A 93 -15.65 9.88 10.83
C THR A 93 -15.61 9.04 12.12
N HIS A 94 -16.30 7.92 12.18
CA HIS A 94 -16.31 7.08 13.38
C HIS A 94 -14.99 6.32 13.57
N HIS A 95 -14.39 5.78 12.49
CA HIS A 95 -13.02 5.23 12.52
C HIS A 95 -12.02 6.27 13.02
N LYS A 96 -12.06 7.49 12.46
CA LYS A 96 -11.19 8.61 12.87
C LYS A 96 -11.30 8.93 14.36
N LYS A 97 -12.53 8.94 14.91
CA LYS A 97 -12.75 9.17 16.35
C LYS A 97 -12.10 8.08 17.19
N MET A 98 -12.30 6.81 16.84
CA MET A 98 -11.73 5.68 17.58
C MET A 98 -10.20 5.69 17.58
N ILE A 99 -9.59 5.95 16.42
CA ILE A 99 -8.13 6.05 16.28
C ILE A 99 -7.56 7.18 17.14
N ARG A 100 -8.25 8.34 17.19
CA ARG A 100 -7.83 9.47 18.02
C ARG A 100 -7.90 9.16 19.51
N VAL A 101 -8.95 8.47 19.96
CA VAL A 101 -9.08 8.03 21.36
C VAL A 101 -7.92 7.09 21.75
N GLN A 102 -7.52 6.20 20.84
CA GLN A 102 -6.41 5.28 21.05
C GLN A 102 -5.03 5.90 20.77
N ASN A 103 -4.97 7.18 20.39
CA ASN A 103 -3.75 7.92 20.04
C ASN A 103 -2.82 7.15 19.06
N CYS A 104 -3.41 6.46 18.08
CA CYS A 104 -2.65 5.63 17.16
C CYS A 104 -2.21 6.41 15.91
N ARG A 105 -0.95 6.24 15.51
CA ARG A 105 -0.34 6.87 14.32
C ARG A 105 0.38 5.87 13.40
N ASN A 106 0.11 4.58 13.58
CA ASN A 106 0.65 3.52 12.77
C ASN A 106 -0.49 2.91 11.93
N ILE A 107 -0.30 2.85 10.61
CA ILE A 107 -1.32 2.34 9.69
C ILE A 107 -1.71 0.90 10.05
N ASP A 108 -0.75 -0.01 10.28
CA ASP A 108 -1.01 -1.42 10.59
C ASP A 108 -1.88 -1.59 11.85
N VAL A 109 -1.59 -0.81 12.89
CA VAL A 109 -2.39 -0.82 14.12
C VAL A 109 -3.80 -0.29 13.85
N VAL A 110 -3.94 0.77 13.04
CA VAL A 110 -5.26 1.28 12.63
C VAL A 110 -6.07 0.23 11.87
N ILE A 111 -5.43 -0.55 10.99
CA ILE A 111 -6.11 -1.65 10.29
C ILE A 111 -6.71 -2.63 11.28
N THR A 112 -5.95 -3.05 12.29
CA THR A 112 -6.43 -4.00 13.31
C THR A 112 -7.62 -3.43 14.10
N ILE A 113 -7.58 -2.14 14.45
CA ILE A 113 -8.68 -1.48 15.16
C ILE A 113 -9.96 -1.48 14.31
N ILE A 114 -9.84 -1.12 13.03
CA ILE A 114 -11.00 -1.04 12.13
C ILE A 114 -11.56 -2.44 11.83
N GLU A 115 -10.71 -3.44 11.61
CA GLU A 115 -11.16 -4.84 11.43
C GLU A 115 -11.94 -5.35 12.66
N GLY A 116 -11.50 -4.98 13.87
CA GLY A 116 -12.22 -5.28 15.11
C GLY A 116 -13.61 -4.63 15.16
N LEU A 117 -13.75 -3.39 14.65
CA LEU A 117 -15.04 -2.70 14.56
C LEU A 117 -15.96 -3.32 13.50
N GLU A 118 -15.43 -3.61 12.32
CA GLU A 118 -16.17 -4.24 11.23
C GLU A 118 -16.74 -5.60 11.67
N SER A 119 -15.92 -6.43 12.32
CA SER A 119 -16.36 -7.75 12.83
C SER A 119 -17.38 -7.67 13.97
N THR A 120 -17.28 -6.66 14.85
CA THR A 120 -18.26 -6.45 15.92
C THR A 120 -19.62 -6.02 15.36
N ASN A 121 -19.63 -5.10 14.39
CA ASN A 121 -20.85 -4.65 13.72
C ASN A 121 -21.55 -5.78 12.94
N GLU A 122 -20.77 -6.64 12.27
CA GLU A 122 -21.33 -7.82 11.60
C GLU A 122 -21.99 -8.76 12.60
N GLN A 123 -21.38 -9.00 13.76
CA GLN A 123 -21.95 -9.83 14.82
C GLN A 123 -23.20 -9.23 15.49
N GLU A 124 -23.28 -7.90 15.60
CA GLU A 124 -24.49 -7.21 16.07
C GLU A 124 -25.64 -7.31 15.05
N SER A 125 -25.35 -7.21 13.75
CA SER A 125 -26.38 -7.36 12.69
C SER A 125 -27.04 -8.74 12.66
N PHE A 126 -26.35 -9.79 13.12
CA PHE A 126 -26.92 -11.14 13.30
C PHE A 126 -27.69 -11.30 14.63
N LYS A 127 -27.49 -10.40 15.60
CA LYS A 127 -28.17 -10.44 16.91
C LYS A 127 -29.40 -9.55 16.98
N ASP A 128 -29.66 -8.72 15.97
CA ASP A 128 -30.83 -7.82 15.93
C ASP A 128 -32.20 -8.50 15.75
N THR A 129 -32.29 -9.83 15.84
CA THR A 129 -33.56 -10.50 16.17
C THR A 129 -33.85 -10.60 17.68
N LYS A 130 -32.95 -10.19 18.58
CA LYS A 130 -33.23 -10.11 20.03
C LYS A 130 -32.58 -8.90 20.68
N ARG A 131 -33.42 -7.91 21.00
CA ARG A 131 -33.15 -6.77 21.90
C ARG A 131 -32.37 -7.20 23.16
N PHE A 132 -31.39 -6.41 23.62
CA PHE A 132 -31.40 -5.62 24.88
C PHE A 132 -30.02 -5.01 25.23
N LYS A 133 -30.08 -4.03 26.13
CA LYS A 133 -29.09 -3.03 26.60
C LYS A 133 -27.78 -3.56 27.24
N SER A 134 -26.71 -2.75 27.07
CA SER A 134 -25.61 -2.37 27.98
C SER A 134 -24.65 -3.42 28.59
N ILE A 135 -23.33 -3.19 28.49
CA ILE A 135 -22.34 -2.98 29.59
C ILE A 135 -20.88 -3.13 29.10
N ASP A 136 -20.00 -2.33 29.72
CA ASP A 136 -18.53 -2.29 29.76
C ASP A 136 -17.73 -3.56 29.45
N TYR A 137 -16.58 -3.37 28.79
CA TYR A 137 -15.37 -4.18 29.01
C TYR A 137 -14.10 -3.32 29.01
N LEU A 138 -13.62 -3.02 30.21
CA LEU A 138 -12.22 -2.73 30.52
C LEU A 138 -11.47 -4.06 30.73
N THR A 139 -10.20 -4.10 30.28
CA THR A 139 -9.08 -4.97 30.71
C THR A 139 -9.03 -6.46 30.29
N LEU A 140 -7.77 -6.92 30.06
CA LEU A 140 -7.21 -8.24 29.67
C LEU A 140 -6.77 -8.28 28.19
N ASN A 141 -5.53 -8.55 27.79
CA ASN A 141 -4.43 -9.27 28.43
C ASN A 141 -3.07 -8.84 27.85
N GLU A 142 -2.07 -8.78 28.73
CA GLU A 142 -0.65 -8.88 28.39
C GLU A 142 -0.37 -10.26 27.73
N ASN A 143 0.59 -10.29 26.80
CA ASN A 143 1.10 -11.46 26.08
C ASN A 143 0.21 -12.09 24.99
N LEU A 144 0.31 -11.58 23.76
CA LEU A 144 0.14 -12.43 22.57
C LEU A 144 1.24 -12.16 21.52
N ILE A 145 2.34 -12.91 21.69
CA ILE A 145 3.05 -13.69 20.68
C ILE A 145 3.16 -13.03 19.28
N ILE A 146 4.33 -12.44 19.02
CA ILE A 146 4.82 -12.03 17.71
C ILE A 146 5.29 -13.27 16.94
N PHE A 147 4.62 -13.66 15.84
CA PHE A 147 5.14 -14.57 14.80
C PHE A 147 4.33 -14.40 13.49
N PRO A 148 4.75 -14.95 12.33
CA PRO A 148 5.97 -14.77 11.53
C PRO A 148 5.61 -14.29 10.09
N ASN A 149 4.45 -13.65 9.90
CA ASN A 149 3.89 -13.41 8.56
C ASN A 149 4.63 -12.32 7.75
N MET A 150 5.44 -11.49 8.40
CA MET A 150 6.27 -10.49 7.69
C MET A 150 7.50 -11.12 7.02
N VAL A 151 8.06 -12.20 7.56
CA VAL A 151 9.26 -12.83 6.99
C VAL A 151 8.89 -13.59 5.71
N ILE A 152 7.73 -14.23 5.67
CA ILE A 152 7.28 -15.00 4.50
C ILE A 152 6.92 -14.07 3.33
N ARG A 153 6.26 -12.92 3.57
CA ARG A 153 5.94 -11.96 2.51
C ARG A 153 7.16 -11.25 1.94
N LYS A 154 8.13 -10.90 2.80
CA LYS A 154 9.38 -10.27 2.35
C LYS A 154 10.23 -11.22 1.51
N ILE A 155 10.29 -12.51 1.89
CA ILE A 155 10.96 -13.58 1.12
C ILE A 155 10.23 -13.87 -0.20
N SER A 156 8.89 -13.84 -0.22
CA SER A 156 8.12 -14.10 -1.44
C SER A 156 8.26 -12.99 -2.49
N LEU A 157 8.37 -11.73 -2.06
CA LEU A 157 8.63 -10.60 -2.95
C LEU A 157 10.08 -10.58 -3.47
N THR A 158 11.08 -10.91 -2.63
CA THR A 158 12.48 -11.03 -3.11
C THR A 158 12.70 -12.23 -4.01
N LEU A 159 12.03 -13.37 -3.78
CA LEU A 159 12.08 -14.53 -4.69
C LEU A 159 11.40 -14.24 -6.03
N ASN A 160 10.27 -13.52 -6.05
CA ASN A 160 9.63 -13.14 -7.30
C ASN A 160 10.47 -12.12 -8.10
N LEU A 161 11.13 -11.16 -7.44
CA LEU A 161 12.06 -10.26 -8.12
C LEU A 161 13.29 -11.03 -8.65
N ALA A 162 13.89 -11.90 -7.83
CA ALA A 162 15.07 -12.67 -8.23
C ALA A 162 14.80 -13.65 -9.39
N ASN A 163 13.63 -14.30 -9.41
CA ASN A 163 13.25 -15.18 -10.52
C ASN A 163 12.96 -14.41 -11.81
N THR A 164 12.38 -13.21 -11.71
CA THR A 164 12.15 -12.35 -12.87
C THR A 164 13.48 -11.85 -13.45
N ILE A 165 14.44 -11.48 -12.58
CA ILE A 165 15.78 -11.03 -12.99
C ILE A 165 16.59 -12.18 -13.60
N ASN A 166 16.58 -13.37 -13.01
CA ASN A 166 17.25 -14.54 -13.59
C ASN A 166 16.65 -14.95 -14.94
N GLY A 167 15.33 -14.87 -15.11
CA GLY A 167 14.68 -15.11 -16.41
C GLY A 167 15.15 -14.14 -17.49
N VAL A 168 15.29 -12.85 -17.14
CA VAL A 168 15.74 -11.79 -18.05
C VAL A 168 17.23 -11.96 -18.43
N VAL A 169 18.10 -12.29 -17.48
CA VAL A 169 19.54 -12.52 -17.74
C VAL A 169 19.75 -13.77 -18.60
N THR A 170 18.93 -14.81 -18.43
CA THR A 170 19.03 -16.05 -19.23
C THR A 170 18.57 -15.82 -20.67
N LEU A 171 17.54 -15.00 -20.90
CA LEU A 171 17.07 -14.62 -22.23
C LEU A 171 18.08 -13.72 -22.98
N GLN A 172 18.79 -12.83 -22.28
CA GLN A 172 19.88 -12.05 -22.87
C GLN A 172 21.06 -12.92 -23.32
N LYS A 173 21.43 -13.96 -22.55
CA LYS A 173 22.50 -14.89 -22.94
C LYS A 173 22.14 -15.77 -24.13
N ILE A 174 20.86 -16.06 -24.34
CA ILE A 174 20.38 -16.84 -25.51
C ILE A 174 20.31 -15.95 -26.76
N ALA A 175 20.03 -14.66 -26.62
CA ALA A 175 19.96 -13.71 -27.73
C ALA A 175 21.32 -13.18 -28.22
N LEU A 176 22.41 -13.49 -27.50
CA LEU A 176 23.79 -13.10 -27.81
C LEU A 176 24.67 -14.26 -28.33
N ASN A 177 24.08 -15.43 -28.58
CA ASN A 177 24.67 -16.56 -29.32
C ASN A 177 23.93 -16.74 -30.64
#